data_AF-A0A953JC72-F1
#
_entry.id   AF-A0A953JC72-F1
#
_cell.length_a   1.000
_cell.length_b   1.000
_cell.length_c   1.000
_cell.angle_alpha   90.00
_cell.angle_beta   90.00
_cell.angle_gamma   90.00
#
_symmetry.space_group_name_H-M   'P 1'
#
loop_
_entity.id
_entity.type
_entity.pdbx_description
1 polymer ?
#
loop_
_entity_poly.entity_id
_entity_poly.type
_entity_poly.pdbx_seq_one_letter_code
_entity_poly.pdbx_strand_id
1 'polypeptide(L)'
;MRFRDEKGFTLVELLIVIAIIAILAAIAIPQFGQYKKKAAQTNGEASLKSCLNRAMAEYANNNVSSIVCTVGETNVTVSVDSNGSVTTTSATVTVKGQGLNCTITPSTLTVSCSAS
;
A
#
# COMPACT_ATOMS: atom_id res chain seq x y z
N MET A 1 -29.75 -23.69 51.39
CA MET A 1 -29.87 -23.27 49.99
C MET A 1 -28.78 -22.25 49.73
N ARG A 2 -27.75 -22.58 48.92
CA ARG A 2 -26.63 -21.66 48.65
C ARG A 2 -27.11 -20.59 47.66
N PHE A 3 -27.31 -19.36 48.11
CA PHE A 3 -27.46 -18.21 47.21
C PHE A 3 -26.11 -18.04 46.50
N ARG A 4 -26.07 -18.35 45.21
CA ARG A 4 -24.96 -17.96 44.37
C ARG A 4 -25.07 -16.44 44.23
N ASP A 5 -24.02 -15.74 44.65
CA ASP A 5 -23.82 -14.31 44.40
C ASP A 5 -23.70 -14.15 42.88
N GLU A 6 -24.84 -14.01 42.20
CA GLU A 6 -24.90 -13.67 40.78
C GLU A 6 -24.50 -12.19 40.68
N LYS A 7 -23.20 -11.91 40.66
CA LYS A 7 -22.67 -10.58 40.41
C LYS A 7 -22.97 -10.21 38.95
N GLY A 8 -24.17 -9.66 38.74
CA GLY A 8 -24.57 -9.09 37.46
C GLY A 8 -23.77 -7.82 37.16
N PHE A 9 -23.43 -7.63 35.89
CA PHE A 9 -22.75 -6.43 35.40
C PHE A 9 -23.67 -5.21 35.58
N THR A 10 -23.21 -4.13 36.19
CA THR A 10 -24.06 -2.94 36.36
C THR A 10 -24.13 -2.14 35.05
N LEU A 11 -25.27 -1.49 34.80
CA LEU A 11 -25.42 -0.59 33.64
C LEU A 11 -24.42 0.58 33.68
N VAL A 12 -24.01 1.00 34.88
CA VAL A 12 -23.02 2.07 35.07
C VAL A 12 -21.64 1.60 34.65
N GLU A 13 -21.24 0.36 34.99
CA GLU A 13 -19.97 -0.22 34.51
C GLU A 13 -19.95 -0.30 32.98
N LEU A 14 -21.06 -0.69 32.35
CA LEU A 14 -21.14 -0.73 30.89
C LEU A 14 -21.03 0.67 30.25
N LEU A 15 -21.66 1.67 30.85
CA LEU A 15 -21.63 3.06 30.38
C LEU A 15 -20.21 3.66 30.40
N ILE A 16 -19.44 3.39 31.46
CA ILE A 16 -18.06 3.89 31.56
C ILE A 16 -17.17 3.20 30.52
N VAL A 17 -17.36 1.90 30.30
CA VAL A 17 -16.57 1.14 29.30
C VAL A 17 -16.79 1.69 27.88
N ILE A 18 -18.04 1.93 27.48
CA ILE A 18 -18.30 2.50 26.14
C ILE A 18 -17.76 3.93 26.01
N ALA A 19 -17.76 4.71 27.08
CA ALA A 19 -17.21 6.06 27.09
C ALA A 19 -15.69 6.04 26.84
N ILE A 20 -14.97 5.12 27.48
CA ILE A 20 -13.52 4.96 27.27
C ILE A 20 -13.22 4.45 25.86
N ILE A 21 -13.97 3.45 25.36
CA ILE A 21 -13.81 2.92 24.00
C ILE A 21 -14.05 4.03 22.97
N ALA A 22 -15.05 4.89 23.17
CA ALA A 22 -15.34 6.01 22.27
C ALA A 22 -14.17 7.00 22.16
N ILE A 23 -13.51 7.32 23.28
CA ILE A 23 -12.33 8.21 23.30
C ILE A 23 -11.15 7.56 22.56
N LEU A 24 -10.88 6.28 22.82
CA LEU A 24 -9.79 5.55 22.15
C LEU A 24 -10.05 5.41 20.64
N ALA A 25 -11.28 5.10 20.26
CA ALA A 25 -11.68 4.96 18.86
C ALA A 25 -11.53 6.28 18.09
N ALA A 26 -11.87 7.42 18.70
CA ALA A 26 -11.74 8.73 18.08
C ALA A 26 -10.31 9.06 17.63
N ILE A 27 -9.30 8.59 18.37
CA ILE A 27 -7.88 8.78 18.04
C ILE A 27 -7.38 7.69 17.10
N ALA A 28 -7.76 6.44 17.34
CA ALA A 28 -7.25 5.29 16.61
C ALA A 28 -7.72 5.22 15.15
N ILE A 29 -8.98 5.59 14.87
CA ILE A 29 -9.58 5.53 13.52
C ILE A 29 -8.84 6.42 12.50
N PRO A 30 -8.64 7.74 12.73
CA PRO A 30 -7.96 8.59 11.75
C PRO A 30 -6.50 8.14 11.54
N GLN A 31 -5.85 7.71 12.61
CA GLN A 31 -4.49 7.19 12.57
C GLN A 31 -4.40 5.95 11.66
N PHE A 32 -5.26 4.94 11.88
CA PHE A 32 -5.27 3.69 11.12
C PHE A 32 -5.47 3.91 9.61
N GLY A 33 -6.30 4.89 9.23
CA GLY A 33 -6.48 5.26 7.82
C GLY A 33 -5.19 5.74 7.15
N GLN A 34 -4.39 6.54 7.86
CA GLN A 34 -3.10 7.02 7.35
C GLN A 34 -2.06 5.90 7.27
N TYR A 35 -2.04 4.97 8.24
CA TYR A 35 -1.18 3.79 8.18
C TYR A 35 -1.48 2.92 6.95
N LYS A 36 -2.76 2.68 6.64
CA LYS A 36 -3.15 1.93 5.44
C LYS A 36 -2.65 2.59 4.16
N LYS A 37 -2.80 3.92 4.04
CA LYS A 37 -2.30 4.68 2.89
C LYS A 37 -0.78 4.58 2.76
N LYS A 38 -0.04 4.74 3.86
CA LYS A 38 1.41 4.65 3.85
C LYS A 38 1.90 3.24 3.49
N ALA A 39 1.25 2.22 4.05
CA ALA A 39 1.54 0.82 3.72
C ALA A 39 1.29 0.53 2.23
N ALA A 40 0.17 1.02 1.67
CA ALA A 40 -0.12 0.90 0.25
C ALA A 40 0.96 1.59 -0.60
N GLN A 41 1.35 2.82 -0.24
CA GLN A 41 2.42 3.56 -0.93
C GLN A 41 3.73 2.77 -0.96
N THR A 42 4.22 2.33 0.20
CA THR A 42 5.49 1.59 0.29
C THR A 42 5.43 0.25 -0.47
N ASN A 43 4.29 -0.44 -0.42
CA ASN A 43 4.09 -1.67 -1.19
C ASN A 43 4.07 -1.41 -2.70
N GLY A 44 3.42 -0.34 -3.14
CA GLY A 44 3.39 0.09 -4.54
C GLY A 44 4.79 0.44 -5.05
N GLU A 45 5.53 1.26 -4.30
CA GLU A 45 6.92 1.62 -4.60
C GLU A 45 7.82 0.39 -4.71
N ALA A 46 7.77 -0.52 -3.73
CA ALA A 46 8.60 -1.73 -3.72
C ALA A 46 8.25 -2.67 -4.89
N SER A 47 6.97 -2.88 -5.17
CA SER A 47 6.51 -3.76 -6.25
C SER A 47 6.87 -3.20 -7.63
N LEU A 48 6.68 -1.89 -7.84
CA LEU A 48 7.03 -1.25 -9.10
C LEU A 48 8.55 -1.16 -9.29
N LYS A 49 9.33 -0.97 -8.21
CA LYS A 49 10.79 -1.06 -8.26
C LYS A 49 11.27 -2.48 -8.61
N SER A 50 10.65 -3.51 -8.06
CA SER A 50 10.93 -4.90 -8.43
C SER A 50 10.63 -5.16 -9.92
N CYS A 51 9.50 -4.62 -10.41
CA CYS A 51 9.18 -4.66 -11.83
C CYS A 51 10.23 -3.97 -12.69
N LEU A 52 10.65 -2.75 -12.33
CA LEU A 52 11.68 -1.99 -13.03
C LEU A 52 12.99 -2.79 -13.13
N ASN A 53 13.43 -3.39 -12.02
CA ASN A 53 14.62 -4.24 -11.99
C ASN A 53 14.47 -5.45 -12.91
N ARG A 54 13.28 -6.07 -12.94
CA ARG A 54 13.01 -7.19 -13.83
C ARG A 54 13.03 -6.76 -15.30
N ALA A 55 12.48 -5.58 -15.63
CA ALA A 55 12.48 -5.05 -16.98
C ALA A 55 13.91 -4.88 -17.51
N MET A 56 14.79 -4.33 -16.69
CA MET A 56 16.21 -4.20 -17.03
C MET A 56 16.93 -5.54 -17.17
N ALA A 57 16.67 -6.49 -16.27
CA ALA A 57 17.29 -7.81 -16.32
C ALA A 57 16.89 -8.55 -17.60
N GLU A 58 15.61 -8.48 -17.99
CA GLU A 58 15.10 -9.07 -19.23
C GLU A 58 15.65 -8.37 -20.48
N TYR A 59 15.77 -7.04 -20.44
CA TYR A 59 16.43 -6.30 -21.51
C TYR A 59 17.89 -6.72 -21.67
N ALA A 60 18.63 -6.87 -20.57
CA ALA A 60 20.05 -7.25 -20.60
C ALA A 60 20.29 -8.70 -21.03
N ASN A 61 19.39 -9.62 -20.67
CA ASN A 61 19.57 -11.05 -20.94
C ASN A 61 18.95 -11.49 -22.28
N ASN A 62 17.78 -10.95 -22.61
CA ASN A 62 16.94 -11.43 -23.71
C ASN A 62 16.59 -10.34 -24.74
N ASN A 63 17.13 -9.12 -24.62
CA ASN A 63 16.77 -7.96 -25.44
C ASN A 63 15.27 -7.65 -25.45
N VAL A 64 14.56 -7.96 -24.35
CA VAL A 64 13.14 -7.69 -24.21
C VAL A 64 12.94 -6.22 -23.83
N SER A 65 12.37 -5.44 -24.74
CA SER A 65 12.17 -3.99 -24.57
C SER A 65 10.92 -3.60 -23.77
N SER A 66 10.07 -4.56 -23.39
CA SER A 66 8.86 -4.27 -22.62
C SER A 66 8.41 -5.47 -21.82
N ILE A 67 8.06 -5.24 -20.56
CA ILE A 67 7.47 -6.26 -19.69
C ILE A 67 6.20 -5.74 -19.03
N VAL A 68 5.27 -6.65 -18.76
CA VAL A 68 4.09 -6.37 -17.94
C VAL A 68 4.33 -6.89 -16.53
N CYS A 69 3.94 -6.09 -15.54
CA CYS A 69 4.04 -6.41 -14.14
C CYS A 69 2.75 -6.09 -13.42
N THR A 70 2.33 -6.95 -12.51
CA THR A 70 1.21 -6.65 -11.62
C THR A 70 1.74 -5.93 -10.38
N VAL A 71 1.25 -4.72 -10.14
CA VAL A 71 1.53 -3.91 -8.95
C VAL A 71 0.22 -3.74 -8.19
N GLY A 72 0.08 -4.49 -7.10
CA GLY A 72 -1.20 -4.59 -6.39
C GLY A 72 -2.27 -5.21 -7.27
N GLU A 73 -3.27 -4.41 -7.64
CA GLU A 73 -4.44 -4.80 -8.43
C GLU A 73 -4.34 -4.30 -9.88
N THR A 74 -3.26 -3.62 -10.25
CA THR A 74 -3.08 -2.99 -11.57
C THR A 74 -1.92 -3.61 -12.33
N ASN A 75 -2.09 -3.81 -13.64
CA ASN A 75 -1.00 -4.19 -14.53
C ASN A 75 -0.31 -2.94 -15.08
N VAL A 76 1.00 -2.87 -14.91
CA VAL A 76 1.86 -1.78 -15.38
C VAL A 76 2.81 -2.33 -16.42
N THR A 77 2.89 -1.66 -17.56
CA THR A 77 3.87 -1.96 -18.60
C THR A 77 5.11 -1.09 -18.41
N VAL A 78 6.25 -1.72 -18.17
CA VAL A 78 7.54 -1.04 -18.10
C VAL A 78 8.30 -1.31 -19.39
N SER A 79 8.63 -0.25 -20.10
CA SER A 79 9.33 -0.30 -21.38
C SER A 79 10.72 0.30 -21.28
N VAL A 80 11.65 -0.26 -22.04
CA VAL A 80 13.06 0.12 -22.14
C VAL A 80 13.36 0.42 -23.62
N ASP A 81 14.05 1.51 -23.90
CA ASP A 81 14.42 1.91 -25.25
C ASP A 81 15.65 1.14 -25.79
N SER A 82 16.00 1.40 -27.04
CA SER A 82 17.16 0.80 -27.71
C SER A 82 18.51 1.19 -27.08
N ASN A 83 18.53 2.18 -26.17
CA ASN A 83 19.71 2.63 -25.45
C ASN A 83 19.77 2.06 -24.01
N GLY A 84 18.82 1.19 -23.64
CA GLY A 84 18.72 0.64 -22.28
C GLY A 84 18.09 1.58 -21.25
N SER A 85 17.47 2.68 -21.68
CA SER A 85 16.80 3.65 -20.81
C SER A 85 15.32 3.33 -20.65
N VAL A 86 14.81 3.47 -19.42
CA VAL A 86 13.41 3.22 -19.11
C VAL A 86 12.54 4.36 -19.64
N THR A 87 11.54 4.05 -20.46
CA THR A 87 10.66 5.05 -21.09
C THR A 87 9.36 5.26 -20.31
N THR A 88 8.96 4.30 -19.47
CA THR A 88 7.82 4.47 -18.57
C THR A 88 8.21 5.41 -17.43
N THR A 89 7.66 6.63 -17.43
CA THR A 89 7.96 7.67 -16.42
C THR A 89 6.90 7.81 -15.35
N SER A 90 5.68 7.33 -15.61
CA SER A 90 4.55 7.42 -14.70
C SER A 90 3.67 6.18 -14.79
N ALA A 91 3.13 5.74 -13.65
CA ALA A 91 2.16 4.65 -13.57
C ALA A 91 1.14 4.94 -12.45
N THR A 92 -0.15 4.80 -12.75
CA THR A 92 -1.19 4.82 -11.73
C THR A 92 -1.51 3.38 -11.34
N VAL A 93 -1.43 3.09 -10.04
CA VAL A 93 -1.60 1.73 -9.50
C VAL A 93 -2.56 1.72 -8.33
N THR A 94 -3.34 0.65 -8.20
CA THR A 94 -4.21 0.42 -7.04
C THR A 94 -3.61 -0.66 -6.17
N VAL A 95 -3.36 -0.35 -4.90
CA VAL A 95 -2.81 -1.31 -3.93
C VAL A 95 -3.74 -1.36 -2.72
N LYS A 96 -4.36 -2.52 -2.49
CA LYS A 96 -5.29 -2.75 -1.35
C LYS A 96 -6.42 -1.71 -1.33
N GLY A 97 -6.99 -1.43 -2.51
CA GLY A 97 -8.04 -0.42 -2.70
C GLY A 97 -7.59 1.05 -2.60
N GLN A 98 -6.29 1.34 -2.48
CA GLN A 98 -5.76 2.71 -2.50
C GLN A 98 -5.18 3.03 -3.87
N GLY A 99 -5.69 4.07 -4.54
CA GLY A 99 -5.10 4.60 -5.77
C GLY A 99 -3.83 5.39 -5.49
N LEU A 100 -2.77 5.12 -6.25
CA LEU A 100 -1.45 5.71 -6.11
C LEU A 100 -0.96 6.19 -7.48
N ASN A 101 -0.32 7.36 -7.50
CA ASN A 101 0.40 7.86 -8.66
C ASN A 101 1.90 7.66 -8.42
N CYS A 102 2.51 6.80 -9.22
CA CYS A 102 3.92 6.48 -9.14
C CYS A 102 4.69 7.15 -10.27
N THR A 103 5.82 7.75 -9.93
CA THR A 103 6.79 8.31 -10.87
C THR A 103 8.04 7.43 -10.87
N ILE A 104 8.51 7.12 -12.07
CA ILE A 104 9.74 6.39 -12.32
C ILE A 104 10.71 7.40 -12.93
N THR A 105 11.86 7.60 -12.27
CA THR A 105 12.90 8.49 -12.77
C THR A 105 13.92 7.66 -13.56
N PRO A 106 13.99 7.79 -14.90
CA PRO A 106 14.81 6.90 -15.73
C PRO A 106 16.31 7.01 -15.46
N SER A 107 16.80 8.22 -15.15
CA SER A 107 18.23 8.49 -14.93
C SER A 107 18.79 7.85 -13.66
N THR A 108 17.97 7.71 -12.61
CA THR A 108 18.36 7.17 -11.30
C THR A 108 17.70 5.84 -10.99
N LEU A 109 16.77 5.39 -11.84
CA LEU A 109 15.95 4.20 -11.66
C LEU A 109 15.26 4.14 -10.30
N THR A 110 14.88 5.32 -9.81
CA THR A 110 14.13 5.47 -8.58
C THR A 110 12.64 5.47 -8.86
N VAL A 111 11.89 4.85 -7.97
CA VAL A 111 10.42 4.84 -7.99
C VAL A 111 9.94 5.56 -6.74
N SER A 112 9.05 6.53 -6.93
CA SER A 112 8.33 7.21 -5.86
C SER A 112 6.83 7.13 -6.14
N CYS A 113 6.02 6.83 -5.13
CA CYS A 113 4.57 6.84 -5.28
C CYS A 113 3.95 7.80 -4.28
N SER A 114 2.88 8.47 -4.66
CA SER A 114 2.04 9.26 -3.78
C SER A 114 0.60 8.79 -3.86
N ALA A 115 -0.18 9.02 -2.81
CA ALA A 115 -1.62 8.82 -2.89
C ALA A 115 -2.22 9.72 -3.98
N SER A 116 -3.14 9.16 -4.78
CA SER A 116 -3.85 9.91 -5.81
C SER A 116 -4.84 10.92 -5.22
#